data_AF-A0A221NJQ1-F1
#
_entry.id   AF-A0A221NJQ1-F1
#
_cell.length_a   1.000
_cell.length_b   1.000
_cell.length_c   1.000
_cell.angle_alpha   90.00
_cell.angle_beta   90.00
_cell.angle_gamma   90.00
#
_symmetry.space_group_name_H-M   'P 1'
#
loop_
_entity.id
_entity.type
_entity.pdbx_description
1 polymer ?
#
loop_
_entity_poly.entity_id
_entity_poly.type
_entity_poly.pdbx_seq_one_letter_code
_entity_poly.pdbx_strand_id
1 'polypeptide(L)'
;MDTALQCDAATAYNDSVAKFRSTLTPGVTIEQLRSAKDDVVSAYVQLQTAVRNMADYRIVSVEAAQKKFADAVDDVRDQATVPEAVESLRNEAVDLQASIRDLTAEVKC
;
A
#
# COMPACT_ATOMS: atom_id res chain seq x y z
N MET A 1 18.92 -6.31 14.61
CA MET A 1 17.92 -5.82 13.62
C MET A 1 18.38 -4.45 13.19
N ASP A 2 18.37 -4.18 11.89
CA ASP A 2 18.74 -2.87 11.36
C ASP A 2 17.48 -2.00 11.29
N THR A 3 17.25 -1.21 12.33
CA THR A 3 16.09 -0.33 12.43
C THR A 3 16.07 0.72 11.31
N ALA A 4 17.24 1.16 10.82
CA ALA A 4 17.30 2.13 9.72
C ALA A 4 16.73 1.52 8.43
N LEU A 5 17.13 0.29 8.08
CA LEU A 5 16.58 -0.43 6.93
C LEU A 5 15.05 -0.60 7.02
N GLN A 6 14.53 -0.84 8.22
CA GLN A 6 13.08 -0.98 8.46
C GLN A 6 12.35 0.35 8.27
N CYS A 7 12.92 1.46 8.77
CA CYS A 7 12.36 2.79 8.57
C CYS A 7 12.36 3.21 7.12
N ASP A 8 13.46 2.98 6.40
CA ASP A 8 13.59 3.32 4.99
C ASP A 8 12.57 2.54 4.15
N ALA A 9 12.43 1.23 4.42
CA ALA A 9 11.46 0.40 3.70
C ALA A 9 10.00 0.79 4.02
N ALA A 10 9.67 1.11 5.28
CA ALA A 10 8.33 1.55 5.65
C ALA A 10 8.00 2.92 5.05
N THR A 11 8.99 3.83 4.98
CA THR A 11 8.85 5.14 4.33
C THR A 11 8.64 4.99 2.83
N ALA A 12 9.48 4.20 2.15
CA ALA A 12 9.34 3.93 0.72
C ALA A 12 7.98 3.31 0.39
N TYR A 13 7.50 2.42 1.25
CA TYR A 13 6.18 1.82 1.10
C TYR A 13 5.06 2.86 1.30
N ASN A 14 5.11 3.67 2.35
CA ASN A 14 4.15 4.77 2.55
C ASN A 14 4.12 5.75 1.37
N ASP A 15 5.28 6.07 0.80
CA ASP A 15 5.42 6.94 -0.37
C ASP A 15 4.83 6.31 -1.63
N SER A 16 4.99 5.00 -1.82
CA SER A 16 4.34 4.27 -2.93
C SER A 16 2.81 4.37 -2.84
N VAL A 17 2.24 4.26 -1.63
CA VAL A 17 0.80 4.38 -1.43
C VAL A 17 0.34 5.84 -1.63
N ALA A 18 1.14 6.82 -1.20
CA ALA A 18 0.87 8.23 -1.48
C ALA A 18 0.86 8.51 -2.99
N LYS A 19 1.84 7.98 -3.73
CA LYS A 19 1.92 8.07 -5.19
C LYS A 19 0.71 7.41 -5.84
N PHE A 20 0.30 6.22 -5.40
CA PHE A 20 -0.93 5.57 -5.88
C PHE A 20 -2.13 6.50 -5.70
N ARG A 21 -2.33 7.10 -4.52
CA ARG A 21 -3.43 8.05 -4.29
C ARG A 21 -3.38 9.25 -5.23
N SER A 22 -2.20 9.75 -5.56
CA SER A 22 -2.02 10.83 -6.55
C SER A 22 -2.39 10.40 -7.98
N THR A 23 -2.32 9.12 -8.32
CA THR A 23 -2.78 8.62 -9.63
C THR A 23 -4.31 8.60 -9.79
N LEU A 24 -5.05 8.58 -8.67
CA LEU A 24 -6.52 8.50 -8.62
C LEU A 24 -7.16 9.83 -9.05
N THR A 25 -7.01 10.15 -10.33
CA THR A 25 -7.61 11.30 -11.00
C THR A 25 -8.86 10.87 -11.78
N PRO A 26 -9.78 11.80 -12.13
CA PRO A 26 -11.00 11.44 -12.88
C PRO A 26 -10.75 10.76 -14.23
N GLY A 27 -9.56 10.91 -14.80
CA GLY A 27 -9.17 10.32 -16.09
C GLY A 27 -8.23 9.11 -15.97
N VAL A 28 -8.02 8.57 -14.77
CA VAL A 28 -7.12 7.43 -14.57
C VAL A 28 -7.62 6.21 -15.35
N THR A 29 -6.71 5.52 -16.02
CA THR A 29 -7.04 4.28 -16.73
C THR A 29 -6.90 3.07 -15.82
N ILE A 30 -7.61 1.99 -16.13
CA ILE A 30 -7.47 0.71 -15.42
C ILE A 30 -6.03 0.18 -15.49
N GLU A 31 -5.32 0.42 -16.61
CA GLU A 31 -3.91 0.07 -16.78
C GLU A 31 -3.02 0.89 -15.84
N GLN A 32 -3.28 2.19 -15.71
CA GLN A 32 -2.57 3.05 -14.76
C GLN A 32 -2.83 2.63 -13.32
N LEU A 33 -4.07 2.25 -12.96
CA LEU A 33 -4.41 1.72 -11.64
C LEU A 33 -3.64 0.44 -11.34
N ARG A 34 -3.63 -0.52 -12.26
CA ARG A 34 -2.92 -1.80 -12.09
C ARG A 34 -1.41 -1.60 -12.00
N SER A 35 -0.84 -0.76 -12.85
CA SER A 35 0.59 -0.41 -12.77
C SER A 35 0.94 0.26 -11.45
N ALA A 36 0.10 1.18 -10.97
CA ALA A 36 0.32 1.83 -9.68
C ALA A 36 0.15 0.85 -8.50
N LYS A 37 -0.77 -0.12 -8.60
CA LYS A 37 -0.89 -1.23 -7.64
C LYS A 37 0.37 -2.08 -7.61
N ASP A 38 0.94 -2.41 -8.77
CA ASP A 38 2.15 -3.22 -8.86
C ASP A 38 3.37 -2.52 -8.24
N ASP A 39 3.47 -1.19 -8.36
CA ASP A 39 4.45 -0.36 -7.64
C ASP A 39 4.29 -0.52 -6.11
N VAL A 40 3.06 -0.44 -5.60
CA VAL A 40 2.75 -0.59 -4.17
C VAL A 40 3.06 -2.01 -3.68
N VAL A 41 2.66 -3.03 -4.43
CA VAL A 41 2.97 -4.45 -4.12
C VAL A 41 4.48 -4.67 -4.08
N SER A 42 5.24 -4.08 -5.01
CA SER A 42 6.69 -4.20 -5.04
C SER A 42 7.35 -3.57 -3.80
N ALA A 43 6.88 -2.39 -3.40
CA ALA A 43 7.36 -1.73 -2.18
C ALA A 43 6.98 -2.52 -0.90
N TYR A 44 5.80 -3.16 -0.88
CA TYR A 44 5.42 -4.06 0.20
C TYR A 44 6.37 -5.27 0.32
N VAL A 45 6.76 -5.90 -0.78
CA VAL A 45 7.73 -7.02 -0.77
C VAL A 45 9.09 -6.57 -0.22
N GLN A 46 9.52 -5.34 -0.53
CA GLN A 46 10.73 -4.76 0.06
C GLN A 46 10.58 -4.57 1.58
N LEU A 47 9.43 -4.07 2.04
CA LEU A 47 9.12 -3.97 3.46
C LEU A 47 9.15 -5.35 4.15
N GLN A 48 8.46 -6.35 3.59
CA GLN A 48 8.47 -7.72 4.12
C GLN A 48 9.90 -8.27 4.26
N THR A 49 10.77 -7.98 3.30
CA THR A 49 12.17 -8.38 3.34
C THR A 49 12.94 -7.68 4.48
N ALA A 50 12.72 -6.37 4.67
CA ALA A 50 13.36 -5.58 5.73
C ALA A 50 12.87 -5.98 7.14
N VAL A 51 11.60 -6.35 7.26
CA VAL A 51 10.96 -6.73 8.53
C VAL A 51 10.94 -8.24 8.78
N ARG A 52 11.56 -9.07 7.94
CA ARG A 52 11.51 -10.55 8.03
C ARG A 52 11.92 -11.17 9.37
N ASN A 53 12.65 -10.42 10.19
CA ASN A 53 13.11 -10.84 11.52
C ASN A 53 12.26 -10.24 12.66
N MET A 54 11.22 -9.46 12.34
CA MET A 54 10.23 -8.98 13.30
C MET A 54 9.25 -10.10 13.63
N ALA A 55 8.62 -10.01 14.79
CA ALA A 55 7.55 -10.93 15.13
C ALA A 55 6.33 -10.70 14.21
N ASP A 56 5.81 -11.78 13.62
CA ASP A 56 4.73 -11.75 12.61
C ASP A 56 3.49 -10.94 13.05
N TYR A 57 3.17 -10.97 14.34
CA TYR A 57 2.02 -10.22 14.88
C TYR A 57 2.14 -8.70 14.69
N ARG A 58 3.34 -8.17 14.43
CA ARG A 58 3.59 -6.73 14.21
C ARG A 58 3.34 -6.31 12.76
N ILE A 59 3.48 -7.22 11.80
CA ILE A 59 3.31 -6.94 10.36
C ILE A 59 1.92 -7.36 9.85
N VAL A 60 1.18 -8.18 10.62
CA VAL A 60 -0.13 -8.74 10.21
C VAL A 60 -1.17 -7.68 9.82
N SER A 61 -1.20 -6.53 10.52
CA SER A 61 -2.11 -5.43 10.18
C SER A 61 -1.80 -4.83 8.80
N VAL A 62 -0.50 -4.64 8.52
CA VAL A 62 -0.03 -4.15 7.22
C VAL A 62 -0.30 -5.15 6.12
N GLU A 63 -0.07 -6.45 6.38
CA GLU A 63 -0.38 -7.52 5.42
C GLU A 63 -1.87 -7.58 5.08
N ALA A 64 -2.75 -7.52 6.09
CA ALA A 64 -4.19 -7.52 5.88
C ALA A 64 -4.65 -6.30 5.08
N ALA A 65 -4.16 -5.10 5.43
CA ALA A 65 -4.48 -3.87 4.71
C ALA A 65 -3.96 -3.89 3.28
N GLN A 66 -2.74 -4.39 3.05
CA GLN A 66 -2.16 -4.53 1.71
C GLN A 66 -2.98 -5.48 0.84
N LYS A 67 -3.39 -6.62 1.41
CA LYS A 67 -4.23 -7.58 0.70
C LYS A 67 -5.57 -6.97 0.31
N LYS A 68 -6.25 -6.30 1.24
CA LYS A 68 -7.52 -5.63 0.99
C LYS A 68 -7.41 -4.55 -0.09
N PHE A 69 -6.34 -3.75 -0.04
CA PHE A 69 -6.02 -2.76 -1.06
C PHE A 69 -5.82 -3.40 -2.45
N ALA A 70 -5.00 -4.45 -2.55
CA ALA A 70 -4.73 -5.11 -3.82
C ALA A 70 -5.99 -5.77 -4.41
N ASP A 71 -6.77 -6.47 -3.57
CA ASP A 71 -8.04 -7.08 -3.95
C ASP A 71 -9.02 -6.00 -4.46
N ALA A 72 -9.12 -4.84 -3.79
CA ALA A 72 -9.99 -3.74 -4.22
C ALA A 72 -9.60 -3.14 -5.58
N VAL A 73 -8.30 -3.08 -5.90
CA VAL A 73 -7.86 -2.65 -7.24
C VAL A 73 -8.19 -3.71 -8.29
N ASP A 74 -8.04 -4.99 -7.96
CA ASP A 74 -8.32 -6.09 -8.89
C ASP A 74 -9.82 -6.31 -9.13
N ASP A 75 -10.67 -5.92 -8.17
CA ASP A 75 -12.13 -5.89 -8.30
C ASP A 75 -12.63 -4.82 -9.29
N VAL A 76 -11.80 -3.84 -9.68
CA VAL A 76 -12.14 -2.91 -10.76
C VAL A 76 -12.09 -3.66 -12.10
N ARG A 77 -13.27 -4.04 -12.60
CA ARG A 77 -13.41 -4.96 -13.74
C ARG A 77 -13.17 -4.29 -15.09
N ASP A 78 -13.56 -3.03 -15.23
CA ASP A 78 -13.48 -2.30 -16.50
C ASP A 78 -13.32 -0.78 -16.30
N GLN A 79 -12.96 -0.09 -17.40
CA GLN A 79 -12.72 1.35 -17.41
C GLN A 79 -13.96 2.18 -17.04
N ALA A 80 -15.17 1.68 -17.28
CA ALA A 80 -16.40 2.41 -17.01
C ALA A 80 -16.70 2.48 -15.49
N THR A 81 -16.23 1.50 -14.72
CA THR A 81 -16.36 1.46 -13.25
C THR A 81 -15.28 2.21 -12.48
N VAL A 82 -14.26 2.72 -13.17
CA VAL A 82 -13.13 3.42 -12.53
C VAL A 82 -13.58 4.67 -11.75
N PRO A 83 -14.44 5.55 -12.28
CA PRO A 83 -14.88 6.74 -11.55
C PRO A 83 -15.55 6.42 -10.22
N GLU A 84 -16.39 5.39 -10.18
CA GLU A 84 -17.08 4.91 -8.97
C GLU A 84 -16.10 4.24 -8.01
N ALA A 85 -15.10 3.52 -8.53
CA ALA A 85 -14.09 2.85 -7.72
C ALA A 85 -13.08 3.82 -7.08
N VAL A 86 -12.79 4.96 -7.71
CA VAL A 86 -11.76 5.92 -7.25
C VAL A 86 -11.93 6.31 -5.77
N GLU A 87 -13.16 6.58 -5.32
CA GLU A 87 -13.40 6.93 -3.92
C GLU A 87 -13.11 5.75 -2.98
N SER A 88 -13.57 4.55 -3.34
CA SER A 88 -13.28 3.34 -2.55
C SER A 88 -11.77 3.06 -2.49
N LEU A 89 -11.06 3.17 -3.62
CA LEU A 89 -9.61 2.97 -3.69
C LEU A 89 -8.84 4.01 -2.86
N ARG A 90 -9.34 5.25 -2.79
CA ARG A 90 -8.77 6.29 -1.92
C ARG A 90 -8.88 5.90 -0.45
N ASN A 91 -10.02 5.35 -0.04
CA ASN A 91 -10.24 4.92 1.35
C ASN A 91 -9.34 3.73 1.70
N GLU A 92 -9.26 2.71 0.83
CA GLU A 92 -8.37 1.56 1.05
C GLU A 92 -6.89 1.98 1.14
N ALA A 93 -6.46 2.94 0.32
CA ALA A 93 -5.11 3.49 0.41
C ALA A 93 -4.87 4.29 1.71
N VAL A 94 -5.88 4.98 2.24
CA VAL A 94 -5.79 5.68 3.53
C VAL A 94 -5.67 4.70 4.69
N ASP A 95 -6.48 3.64 4.67
CA ASP A 95 -6.43 2.56 5.66
C ASP A 95 -5.06 1.87 5.64
N LEU A 96 -4.53 1.58 4.45
CA LEU A 96 -3.19 1.03 4.29
C LEU A 96 -2.12 1.96 4.87
N GLN A 97 -2.17 3.25 4.59
CA GLN A 97 -1.24 4.22 5.19
C GLN A 97 -1.37 4.31 6.71
N ALA A 98 -2.56 4.07 7.28
CA ALA A 98 -2.72 4.01 8.73
C ALA A 98 -1.96 2.82 9.32
N SER A 99 -2.12 1.61 8.74
CA SER A 99 -1.38 0.43 9.17
C SER A 99 0.14 0.61 9.03
N ILE A 100 0.62 1.27 7.97
CA ILE A 100 2.05 1.58 7.81
C ILE A 100 2.53 2.53 8.90
N ARG A 101 1.74 3.56 9.25
CA ARG A 101 2.07 4.49 10.34
C ARG A 101 2.15 3.80 11.69
N ASP A 102 1.23 2.87 11.97
CA ASP A 102 1.26 2.08 13.19
C ASP A 102 2.52 1.21 13.25
N LEU A 103 2.89 0.58 12.14
CA LEU A 103 4.15 -0.17 12.04
C LEU A 103 5.36 0.74 12.30
N THR A 104 5.44 1.92 11.66
CA THR A 104 6.56 2.85 11.88
C THR A 104 6.69 3.24 13.35
N ALA A 105 5.57 3.55 14.01
CA ALA A 105 5.57 3.87 15.44
C ALA A 105 6.08 2.69 16.30
N GLU A 106 5.74 1.45 15.95
CA GLU A 106 6.24 0.26 16.63
C GLU A 106 7.74 0.01 16.43
N VAL A 107 8.26 0.23 15.21
CA VAL A 107 9.69 0.10 14.89
C VAL A 107 10.51 1.33 15.30
N LYS A 108 9.85 2.38 15.82
CA LYS A 108 10.43 3.66 16.26
C LYS A 108 11.07 4.44 15.11
N CYS A 109 10.37 4.41 13.99
CA CYS A 109 10.42 5.40 12.94
C CYS A 109 9.27 6.39 13.19
#